data_AF-A0A7K1LHU1-F1
#
_entry.id   AF-A0A7K1LHU1-F1
#
_cell.length_a   1.000
_cell.length_b   1.000
_cell.length_c   1.000
_cell.angle_alpha   90.00
_cell.angle_beta   90.00
_cell.angle_gamma   90.00
#
_symmetry.space_group_name_H-M   'P 1'
#
loop_
_entity.id
_entity.type
_entity.pdbx_description
1 polymer ?
#
loop_
_entity_poly.entity_id
_entity_poly.type
_entity_poly.pdbx_seq_one_letter_code
_entity_poly.pdbx_strand_id
1 'polypeptide(L)'
;MTPEDVHGFLAWVNQHDPRVETSPVNVEVWGRAVGTFDNMVLKDVMLDYFARSGEKPAPSEIRRLAMSEVERREARQRALEGPKEQGPGFEKALRSHLNDPEFQRIRMEARVRWCETHDVEHDGDGWTAADRPTTARDGRTTALDDLGRF
;
A
#
# COMPACT_ATOMS: atom_id res chain seq x y z
N MET A 1 20.41 12.75 -9.30
CA MET A 1 20.59 13.90 -10.20
C MET A 1 21.90 14.59 -9.93
N THR A 2 22.53 15.12 -10.98
CA THR A 2 23.68 16.02 -10.86
C THR A 2 23.23 17.44 -10.47
N PRO A 3 24.14 18.32 -10.03
CA PRO A 3 23.81 19.74 -9.82
C PRO A 3 23.28 20.43 -11.09
N GLU A 4 23.77 20.02 -12.26
CA GLU A 4 23.31 20.52 -13.57
C GLU A 4 21.85 20.14 -13.83
N ASP A 5 21.46 18.89 -13.51
CA ASP A 5 20.07 18.44 -13.61
C ASP A 5 19.16 19.26 -12.69
N VAL A 6 19.61 19.56 -11.46
CA VAL A 6 18.85 20.35 -10.50
C VAL A 6 18.70 21.79 -10.98
N HIS A 7 19.75 22.39 -11.53
CA HIS A 7 19.67 23.70 -12.15
C HIS A 7 18.67 23.71 -13.32
N GLY A 8 18.73 22.72 -14.20
CA GLY A 8 17.78 22.56 -15.31
C GLY A 8 16.35 22.36 -14.83
N PHE A 9 16.15 21.59 -13.76
CA PHE A 9 14.87 21.44 -13.10
C PHE A 9 14.36 22.77 -12.54
N LEU A 10 15.18 23.52 -11.80
CA LEU A 10 14.77 24.82 -11.26
C LEU A 10 14.50 25.85 -12.35
N ALA A 11 15.23 25.82 -13.46
CA ALA A 11 14.93 26.66 -14.61
C ALA A 11 13.55 26.33 -15.21
N TRP A 12 13.19 25.04 -15.29
CA TRP A 12 11.85 24.62 -15.70
C TRP A 12 10.77 25.04 -14.68
N VAL A 13 11.03 24.90 -13.37
CA VAL A 13 10.12 25.37 -12.32
C VAL A 13 9.90 26.89 -12.42
N ASN A 14 10.96 27.67 -12.68
CA ASN A 14 10.89 29.12 -12.84
C ASN A 14 10.00 29.56 -14.01
N GLN A 15 9.90 28.75 -15.08
CA GLN A 15 8.98 29.02 -16.20
C GLN A 15 7.51 28.94 -15.76
N HIS A 16 7.18 28.14 -14.74
CA HIS A 16 5.83 27.99 -14.20
C HIS A 16 5.57 28.94 -13.02
N ASP A 17 6.55 29.11 -12.14
CA ASP A 17 6.50 30.03 -11.01
C ASP A 17 7.79 30.88 -10.95
N PRO A 18 7.74 32.13 -11.45
CA PRO A 18 8.89 33.04 -11.45
C PRO A 18 9.44 33.36 -10.06
N ARG A 19 8.71 33.07 -8.98
CA ARG A 19 9.17 33.29 -7.59
C ARG A 19 10.27 32.30 -7.18
N VAL A 20 10.46 31.22 -7.94
CA VAL A 20 11.52 30.23 -7.72
C VAL A 20 12.77 30.66 -8.48
N GLU A 21 13.77 31.20 -7.77
CA GLU A 21 15.00 31.70 -8.38
C GLU A 21 16.01 30.58 -8.65
N THR A 22 16.72 30.67 -9.78
CA THR A 22 17.81 29.76 -10.18
C THR A 22 19.19 30.26 -9.73
N SER A 23 19.32 30.63 -8.45
CA SER A 23 20.62 31.02 -7.89
C SER A 23 21.44 29.80 -7.48
N PRO A 24 22.79 29.87 -7.46
CA PRO A 24 23.64 28.75 -7.03
C PRO A 24 23.29 28.20 -5.64
N VAL A 25 22.91 29.11 -4.72
CA VAL A 25 22.46 28.74 -3.36
C VAL A 25 21.17 27.93 -3.41
N ASN A 26 20.21 28.34 -4.24
CA ASN A 26 18.97 27.58 -4.42
C ASN A 26 19.23 26.22 -5.06
N VAL A 27 20.12 26.13 -6.06
CA VAL A 27 20.49 24.84 -6.66
C VAL A 27 21.03 23.90 -5.59
N GLU A 28 21.87 24.38 -4.66
CA GLU A 28 22.40 23.56 -3.59
C GLU A 28 21.30 23.11 -2.60
N VAL A 29 20.44 24.04 -2.15
CA VAL A 29 19.35 23.72 -1.21
C VAL A 29 18.38 22.71 -1.82
N TRP A 30 17.96 22.93 -3.06
CA TRP A 30 17.10 21.99 -3.78
C TRP A 30 17.82 20.68 -4.07
N GLY A 31 19.10 20.72 -4.44
CA GLY A 31 19.89 19.52 -4.68
C GLY A 31 19.96 18.61 -3.45
N ARG A 32 20.10 19.18 -2.24
CA ARG A 32 20.03 18.42 -0.99
C ARG A 32 18.64 17.86 -0.70
N ALA A 33 17.58 18.56 -1.09
CA ALA A 33 16.21 18.15 -0.82
C ALA A 33 15.70 17.08 -1.81
N VAL A 34 15.99 17.25 -3.11
CA VAL A 34 15.38 16.47 -4.18
C VAL A 34 16.38 15.72 -5.07
N GLY A 35 17.69 15.87 -4.84
CA GLY A 35 18.74 15.30 -5.71
C GLY A 35 18.74 13.77 -5.81
N THR A 36 18.07 13.07 -4.88
CA THR A 36 17.93 11.61 -4.87
C THR A 36 16.79 11.10 -5.75
N PHE A 37 15.86 11.96 -6.19
CA PHE A 37 14.72 11.56 -7.00
C PHE A 37 15.01 11.67 -8.50
N ASP A 38 14.22 10.96 -9.29
CA ASP A 38 14.23 11.10 -10.74
C ASP A 38 13.57 12.42 -11.16
N ASN A 39 14.12 13.07 -12.20
CA ASN A 39 13.65 14.36 -12.68
C ASN A 39 12.19 14.28 -13.19
N MET A 40 11.78 13.18 -13.83
CA MET A 40 10.41 13.00 -14.29
C MET A 40 9.43 12.94 -13.12
N VAL A 41 9.79 12.22 -12.05
CA VAL A 41 8.96 12.15 -10.82
C VAL A 41 8.77 13.55 -10.23
N LEU A 42 9.83 14.35 -10.16
CA LEU A 42 9.76 15.71 -9.61
C LEU A 42 8.90 16.63 -10.47
N LYS A 43 8.98 16.52 -11.80
CA LYS A 43 8.12 17.30 -12.70
C LYS A 43 6.65 16.93 -12.53
N ASP A 44 6.32 15.64 -12.46
CA ASP A 44 4.95 15.18 -12.23
C ASP A 44 4.40 15.74 -10.91
N VAL A 45 5.17 15.61 -9.82
CA VAL A 45 4.80 16.12 -8.50
C VAL A 45 4.63 17.64 -8.51
N MET A 46 5.51 18.36 -9.21
CA MET A 46 5.44 19.81 -9.28
C MET A 46 4.24 20.29 -10.09
N LEU A 47 3.89 19.62 -11.18
CA LEU A 47 2.67 19.92 -11.95
C LEU A 47 1.41 19.70 -11.08
N ASP A 48 1.35 18.59 -10.35
CA ASP A 48 0.28 18.33 -9.39
C ASP A 48 0.23 19.39 -8.28
N TYR A 49 1.39 19.85 -7.81
CA TYR A 49 1.47 20.92 -6.83
C TYR A 49 0.92 22.23 -7.37
N PHE A 50 1.36 22.67 -8.56
CA PHE A 50 0.87 23.89 -9.19
C PHE A 50 -0.63 23.85 -9.52
N ALA A 51 -1.17 22.67 -9.84
CA ALA A 51 -2.60 22.51 -10.07
C ALA A 51 -3.45 22.68 -8.79
N ARG A 52 -2.85 22.44 -7.61
CA ARG A 52 -3.56 22.41 -6.32
C ARG A 52 -3.23 23.59 -5.41
N SER A 53 -2.07 24.21 -5.60
CA SER A 53 -1.51 25.25 -4.75
C SER A 53 -1.17 26.49 -5.57
N GLY A 54 -1.49 27.67 -5.03
CA GLY A 54 -0.99 28.95 -5.53
C GLY A 54 0.26 29.45 -4.80
N GLU A 55 0.74 28.68 -3.82
CA GLU A 55 1.91 29.04 -3.01
C GLU A 55 3.22 28.74 -3.73
N LYS A 56 4.28 29.40 -3.29
CA LYS A 56 5.63 29.14 -3.82
C LYS A 56 6.08 27.76 -3.34
N PRO A 57 6.51 26.86 -4.25
CA PRO A 57 6.92 25.52 -3.85
C PRO A 57 8.15 25.56 -2.95
N ALA A 58 8.07 24.89 -1.80
CA ALA A 58 9.16 24.75 -0.86
C ALA A 58 9.92 23.42 -1.07
N PRO A 59 11.27 23.41 -1.01
CA PRO A 59 12.04 22.19 -1.25
C PRO A 59 11.65 21.00 -0.34
N SER A 60 11.39 21.26 0.94
CA SER A 60 10.99 20.24 1.92
C SER A 60 9.62 19.64 1.62
N GLU A 61 8.68 20.46 1.15
CA GLU A 61 7.35 20.02 0.78
C GLU A 61 7.38 19.15 -0.48
N ILE A 62 8.07 19.62 -1.52
CA ILE A 62 8.21 18.86 -2.76
C ILE A 62 8.94 17.53 -2.52
N ARG A 63 9.97 17.51 -1.66
CA ARG A 63 10.61 16.27 -1.23
C ARG A 63 9.61 15.30 -0.62
N ARG A 64 8.77 15.76 0.31
CA ARG A 64 7.75 14.90 0.96
C ARG A 64 6.77 14.33 -0.07
N LEU A 65 6.29 15.17 -0.99
CA LEU A 65 5.37 14.73 -2.04
C LEU A 65 6.03 13.73 -3.00
N ALA A 66 7.29 13.95 -3.36
CA ALA A 66 8.06 13.03 -4.20
C ALA A 66 8.29 11.67 -3.52
N MET A 67 8.57 11.65 -2.21
CA MET A 67 8.65 10.40 -1.44
C MET A 67 7.33 9.62 -1.51
N SER A 68 6.21 10.29 -1.23
CA SER A 68 4.89 9.65 -1.31
C SER A 68 4.56 9.15 -2.72
N GLU A 69 4.99 9.85 -3.77
CA GLU A 69 4.81 9.42 -5.15
C GLU A 69 5.61 8.16 -5.47
N VAL A 70 6.88 8.11 -5.05
CA VAL A 70 7.73 6.92 -5.23
C VAL A 70 7.14 5.72 -4.48
N GLU A 71 6.76 5.89 -3.22
CA GLU A 71 6.12 4.83 -2.42
C GLU A 71 4.84 4.32 -3.10
N ARG A 72 4.03 5.21 -3.66
CA ARG A 72 2.82 4.85 -4.40
C ARG A 72 3.14 4.05 -5.65
N ARG A 73 4.18 4.42 -6.42
CA ARG A 73 4.62 3.69 -7.62
C ARG A 73 5.16 2.31 -7.26
N GLU A 74 5.98 2.22 -6.21
CA GLU A 74 6.49 0.94 -5.71
C GLU A 74 5.37 0.02 -5.20
N ALA A 75 4.40 0.56 -4.47
CA ALA A 75 3.27 -0.22 -3.98
C ALA A 75 2.44 -0.79 -5.14
N ARG A 76 2.22 0.00 -6.20
CA ARG A 76 1.56 -0.47 -7.43
C ARG A 76 2.37 -1.56 -8.12
N GLN A 77 3.69 -1.41 -8.22
CA GLN A 77 4.55 -2.42 -8.82
C GLN A 77 4.52 -3.73 -8.01
N ARG A 78 4.64 -3.66 -6.68
CA ARG A 78 4.53 -4.84 -5.80
C ARG A 78 3.18 -5.53 -5.91
N ALA A 79 2.09 -4.77 -6.06
CA ALA A 79 0.76 -5.34 -6.27
C ALA A 79 0.63 -6.09 -7.60
N LEU A 80 1.37 -5.67 -8.63
CA LEU A 80 1.41 -6.34 -9.94
C LEU A 80 2.31 -7.58 -9.94
N GLU A 81 3.37 -7.59 -9.12
CA GLU A 81 4.32 -8.71 -9.00
C GLU A 81 3.70 -9.98 -8.36
N GLY A 82 2.44 -9.91 -7.88
CA GLY A 82 1.74 -11.02 -7.25
C GLY A 82 2.37 -11.42 -5.91
N PRO A 83 1.74 -12.32 -5.14
CA PRO A 83 2.38 -12.88 -3.96
C PRO A 83 3.64 -13.61 -4.40
N LYS A 84 4.82 -13.21 -3.89
CA LYS A 84 6.05 -13.98 -4.09
C LYS A 84 5.77 -15.43 -3.76
N GLU A 85 6.13 -16.36 -4.67
CA GLU A 85 5.97 -17.79 -4.47
C GLU A 85 6.46 -18.14 -3.07
N GLN A 86 5.52 -18.50 -2.20
CA GLN A 86 5.87 -18.86 -0.84
C GLN A 86 6.57 -20.22 -0.95
N GLY A 87 7.85 -20.25 -0.57
CA GLY A 87 8.67 -21.44 -0.74
C GLY A 87 8.04 -22.70 -0.12
N PRO A 88 8.53 -23.90 -0.46
CA PRO A 88 7.91 -25.18 -0.08
C PRO A 88 7.70 -25.38 1.44
N GLY A 89 8.42 -24.61 2.27
CA GLY A 89 8.21 -24.56 3.72
C GLY A 89 6.88 -23.92 4.14
N PHE A 90 6.36 -22.96 3.38
CA PHE A 90 5.08 -22.31 3.69
C PHE A 90 3.92 -23.28 3.49
N GLU A 91 3.87 -24.03 2.39
CA GLU A 91 2.82 -25.05 2.21
C GLU A 91 2.87 -26.12 3.29
N LYS A 92 4.07 -26.55 3.69
CA LYS A 92 4.24 -27.51 4.79
C LYS A 92 3.79 -26.92 6.13
N ALA A 93 4.13 -25.66 6.41
CA ALA A 93 3.71 -24.96 7.62
C ALA A 93 2.19 -24.72 7.64
N LEU A 94 1.61 -24.32 6.50
CA LEU A 94 0.18 -24.13 6.34
C LEU A 94 -0.58 -25.46 6.50
N ARG A 95 -0.11 -26.54 5.85
CA ARG A 95 -0.69 -27.88 6.06
C ARG A 95 -0.56 -28.35 7.50
N SER A 96 0.57 -28.08 8.15
CA SER A 96 0.77 -28.41 9.56
C SER A 96 -0.22 -27.66 10.45
N HIS A 97 -0.42 -26.36 10.20
CA HIS A 97 -1.32 -25.52 11.00
C HIS A 97 -2.79 -25.86 10.75
N LEU A 98 -3.15 -26.18 9.50
CA LEU A 98 -4.48 -26.67 9.15
C LEU A 98 -4.78 -28.05 9.74
N ASN A 99 -3.77 -28.86 10.01
CA ASN A 99 -3.93 -30.19 10.64
C ASN A 99 -3.70 -30.16 12.15
N ASP A 100 -3.50 -28.98 12.75
CA ASP A 100 -3.34 -28.83 14.20
C ASP A 100 -4.67 -29.17 14.91
N PRO A 101 -4.68 -30.10 15.89
CA PRO A 101 -5.90 -30.49 16.60
C PRO A 101 -6.61 -29.34 17.31
N GLU A 102 -5.86 -28.36 17.83
CA GLU A 102 -6.42 -27.18 18.49
C GLU A 102 -7.08 -26.26 17.47
N PHE A 103 -6.42 -26.06 16.33
CA PHE A 103 -6.98 -25.29 15.22
C PHE A 103 -8.26 -25.94 14.66
N GLN A 104 -8.28 -27.27 14.53
CA GLN A 104 -9.45 -28.02 14.12
C GLN A 104 -10.60 -27.92 15.14
N ARG A 105 -10.29 -27.96 16.44
CA ARG A 105 -11.28 -27.75 17.51
C ARG A 105 -11.90 -26.35 17.41
N ILE A 106 -11.08 -25.31 17.35
CA ILE A 106 -11.52 -23.90 17.25
C ILE A 106 -12.38 -23.72 16.00
N ARG A 107 -11.97 -24.30 14.87
CA ARG A 107 -12.73 -24.25 13.62
C ARG A 107 -14.10 -24.94 13.74
N MET A 108 -14.17 -26.10 14.41
CA MET A 108 -15.43 -26.81 14.63
C MET A 108 -16.34 -26.06 15.61
N GLU A 109 -15.81 -25.49 16.69
CA GLU A 109 -16.56 -24.66 17.63
C GLU A 109 -17.14 -23.41 16.96
N ALA A 110 -16.33 -22.72 16.13
CA ALA A 110 -16.79 -21.58 15.35
C ALA A 110 -17.90 -21.97 14.36
N ARG A 111 -17.79 -23.16 13.74
CA ARG A 111 -18.79 -23.71 12.83
C ARG A 111 -20.11 -24.03 13.55
N VAL A 112 -20.06 -24.67 14.72
CA VAL A 112 -21.26 -24.95 15.53
C VAL A 112 -21.94 -23.64 15.93
N ARG A 113 -21.17 -22.67 16.43
CA ARG A 113 -21.68 -21.34 16.79
C ARG A 113 -22.35 -20.63 15.61
N TRP A 114 -21.80 -20.77 14.40
CA TRP A 114 -22.39 -20.18 13.20
C TRP A 114 -23.72 -20.84 12.82
N CYS A 115 -23.82 -22.18 12.86
CA CYS A 115 -25.07 -22.88 12.59
C CYS A 115 -26.16 -22.56 13.63
N GLU A 116 -25.80 -22.49 14.92
CA GLU A 116 -26.72 -22.13 16.02
C GLU A 116 -27.29 -20.71 15.86
N THR A 117 -26.52 -19.80 15.25
CA THR A 117 -26.94 -18.40 15.04
C THR A 117 -27.70 -18.18 13.74
N HIS A 118 -27.66 -19.11 12.79
CA HIS A 118 -28.23 -18.95 11.45
C HIS A 118 -29.33 -19.98 11.10
N ASP A 119 -29.80 -20.78 12.07
CA ASP A 119 -30.93 -21.72 11.93
C ASP A 119 -30.77 -22.69 10.73
N VAL A 120 -29.55 -23.22 10.56
CA VAL A 120 -29.20 -24.18 9.49
C VAL A 120 -29.19 -25.59 10.07
N GLU A 121 -30.15 -26.44 9.68
CA GLU A 121 -30.18 -27.85 10.07
C GLU A 121 -29.00 -28.64 9.46
N HIS A 122 -28.46 -29.56 10.25
CA HIS A 122 -27.20 -30.24 9.97
C HIS A 122 -27.45 -31.62 9.34
N ASP A 123 -27.60 -31.69 8.03
CA ASP A 123 -27.66 -32.98 7.32
C ASP A 123 -26.27 -33.63 7.30
N GLY A 124 -26.20 -34.84 7.85
CA GLY A 124 -24.99 -35.51 8.32
C GLY A 124 -23.92 -35.90 7.30
N ASP A 125 -23.97 -35.44 6.05
CA ASP A 125 -23.02 -35.85 5.01
C ASP A 125 -22.42 -34.66 4.26
N GLY A 126 -21.15 -34.38 4.54
CA GLY A 126 -20.19 -33.71 3.64
C GLY A 126 -20.58 -32.36 3.04
N TRP A 127 -20.05 -31.26 3.59
CA TRP A 127 -20.12 -29.94 2.96
C TRP A 127 -19.34 -29.95 1.64
N THR A 128 -20.03 -29.78 0.52
CA THR A 128 -19.39 -29.58 -0.79
C THR A 128 -18.94 -28.12 -0.94
N ALA A 129 -18.01 -27.85 -1.85
CA ALA A 129 -17.39 -26.53 -2.02
C ALA A 129 -18.37 -25.39 -2.35
N ALA A 130 -19.65 -25.69 -2.61
CA ALA A 130 -20.72 -24.73 -2.87
C ALA A 130 -21.18 -23.98 -1.60
N ASP A 131 -20.91 -24.50 -0.41
CA ASP A 131 -21.42 -23.95 0.85
C ASP A 131 -20.38 -23.10 1.61
N ARG A 132 -19.29 -22.71 0.93
CA ARG A 132 -18.35 -21.74 1.49
C ARG A 132 -19.06 -20.38 1.52
N PRO A 133 -18.98 -19.61 2.62
CA PRO A 133 -19.39 -18.22 2.59
C PRO A 133 -18.53 -17.51 1.55
N THR A 134 -19.10 -17.26 0.37
CA THR A 134 -18.64 -16.19 -0.50
C THR A 134 -18.57 -14.96 0.38
N THR A 135 -17.39 -14.38 0.52
CA THR A 135 -17.18 -13.11 1.19
C THR A 135 -18.09 -12.09 0.53
N ALA A 136 -19.29 -11.95 1.09
CA ALA A 136 -20.30 -11.04 0.63
C ALA A 136 -19.72 -9.64 0.78
N ARG A 137 -19.69 -8.94 -0.36
CA ARG A 137 -19.16 -7.61 -0.59
C ARG A 137 -20.02 -6.52 0.07
N ASP A 138 -20.63 -6.81 1.21
CA ASP A 138 -21.52 -5.90 1.93
C ASP A 138 -21.08 -5.76 3.39
N GLY A 139 -20.11 -4.89 3.61
CA GLY A 139 -20.13 -3.84 4.65
C GLY A 139 -20.41 -4.19 6.12
N ARG A 140 -20.41 -5.45 6.56
CA ARG A 140 -20.52 -5.80 7.99
C ARG A 140 -19.40 -6.76 8.40
N THR A 141 -18.33 -6.16 8.89
CA THR A 141 -17.32 -6.78 9.73
C THR A 141 -17.98 -7.35 10.99
N THR A 142 -17.95 -8.66 11.18
CA THR A 142 -18.14 -9.27 12.50
C THR A 142 -17.44 -10.62 12.60
N ALA A 143 -16.75 -10.80 13.74
CA ALA A 143 -16.38 -12.06 14.38
C ALA A 143 -15.00 -12.72 14.11
N LEU A 144 -14.02 -12.03 13.54
CA LEU A 144 -12.63 -12.54 13.47
C LEU A 144 -11.57 -11.65 14.15
N ASP A 145 -11.97 -10.56 14.80
CA ASP A 145 -11.05 -9.66 15.53
C ASP A 145 -10.88 -10.00 17.02
N ASP A 146 -11.60 -10.98 17.56
CA ASP A 146 -11.62 -11.26 19.02
C ASP A 146 -10.70 -12.40 19.50
N LEU A 147 -9.83 -12.94 18.64
CA LEU A 147 -8.84 -13.97 19.03
C LEU A 147 -7.43 -13.39 19.25
N GLY A 148 -7.32 -12.11 19.60
CA GLY A 148 -6.06 -11.37 19.75
C GLY A 148 -5.75 -10.85 21.16
N ARG A 149 -6.36 -11.39 22.21
CA ARG A 149 -5.95 -11.09 23.61
C ARG A 149 -6.03 -12.33 24.47
N PHE A 150 -4.93 -13.08 24.56
CA PHE A 150 -4.37 -13.62 25.81
C PHE A 150 -2.88 -13.90 25.59
#